data_AF-A0A1N7JXB0-F1
#
_entry.id   AF-A0A1N7JXB0-F1
#
_cell.length_a   1.000
_cell.length_b   1.000
_cell.length_c   1.000
_cell.angle_alpha   90.00
_cell.angle_beta   90.00
_cell.angle_gamma   90.00
#
_symmetry.space_group_name_H-M   'P 1'
#
loop_
_entity.id
_entity.type
_entity.pdbx_description
1 polymer ?
#
loop_
_entity_poly.entity_id
_entity_poly.type
_entity_poly.pdbx_seq_one_letter_code
_entity_poly.pdbx_strand_id
1 'polypeptide(L)'
;MLPRFAAFSALSVIWLVVSLGPATSFPLPKGEGLKTLRKECTRCHSLMQISNADGRSRPEWEKHVVDMTDIERRPEAMREVVDYLTEHFPPGY
;
A
#
# COMPACT_ATOMS: atom_id res chain seq x y z
N MET A 1 9.17 27.98 65.02
CA MET A 1 8.10 27.32 64.25
C MET A 1 8.54 27.29 62.79
N LEU A 2 9.02 26.13 62.30
CA LEU A 2 9.62 25.99 60.97
C LEU A 2 8.53 25.80 59.89
N PRO A 3 8.67 26.39 58.69
CA PRO A 3 7.77 26.12 57.58
C PRO A 3 8.05 24.74 56.97
N ARG A 4 6.99 23.97 56.74
CA ARG A 4 7.03 22.72 55.96
C ARG A 4 7.37 23.06 54.51
N PHE A 5 8.59 22.76 54.09
CA PHE A 5 8.95 22.69 52.68
C PHE A 5 8.30 21.45 52.07
N ALA A 6 7.34 21.65 51.18
CA ALA A 6 6.77 20.58 50.37
C ALA A 6 7.80 20.14 49.32
N ALA A 7 8.16 18.86 49.36
CA ALA A 7 9.07 18.23 48.42
C ALA A 7 8.44 18.17 47.03
N PHE A 8 9.07 18.81 46.04
CA PHE A 8 8.79 18.55 44.63
C PHE A 8 9.68 17.40 44.18
N SER A 9 9.09 16.22 44.05
CA SER A 9 9.71 15.09 43.37
C SER A 9 8.63 14.35 42.60
N ALA A 10 8.65 14.44 41.28
CA ALA A 10 8.12 13.40 40.41
C ALA A 10 8.59 13.59 38.96
N LEU A 11 9.60 12.78 38.61
CA LEU A 11 9.74 12.05 37.34
C LEU A 11 9.51 12.80 36.02
N SER A 12 10.63 13.12 35.38
CA SER A 12 10.72 13.43 33.96
C SER A 12 10.05 12.35 33.11
N VAL A 13 8.96 12.70 32.43
CA VAL A 13 8.30 11.87 31.42
C VAL A 13 9.25 11.76 30.23
N ILE A 14 9.82 10.57 30.02
CA ILE A 14 10.58 10.24 28.82
C ILE A 14 9.57 10.17 27.67
N TRP A 15 9.55 11.22 26.84
CA TRP A 15 8.78 11.26 25.61
C TRP A 15 9.38 10.26 24.62
N LEU A 16 8.72 9.11 24.45
CA LEU A 16 8.98 8.22 23.31
C LEU A 16 8.47 8.94 22.05
N VAL A 17 9.36 9.67 21.38
CA VAL A 17 9.06 10.27 20.07
C VAL A 17 9.04 9.13 19.05
N VAL A 18 7.85 8.59 18.76
CA VAL A 18 7.64 7.72 17.60
C VAL A 18 7.72 8.60 16.37
N SER A 19 8.82 8.48 15.61
CA SER A 19 8.95 9.12 14.30
C SER A 19 8.03 8.43 13.30
N LEU A 20 6.85 8.99 13.07
CA LEU A 20 6.07 8.70 11.86
C LEU A 20 6.76 9.41 10.68
N GLY A 21 7.78 8.77 10.11
CA GLY A 21 8.30 9.17 8.81
C GLY A 21 7.21 9.06 7.75
N PRO A 22 7.23 9.90 6.69
CA PRO A 22 6.27 9.77 5.60
C PRO A 22 6.41 8.39 4.97
N ALA A 23 5.31 7.64 4.90
CA ALA A 23 5.26 6.45 4.05
C ALA A 23 5.45 6.92 2.61
N THR A 24 6.65 6.71 2.05
CA THR A 24 6.92 6.93 0.63
C THR A 24 6.09 5.93 -0.17
N SER A 25 4.82 6.29 -0.45
CA SER A 25 4.06 5.61 -1.47
C SER A 25 4.71 5.96 -2.81
N PHE A 26 5.43 5.04 -3.42
CA PHE A 26 5.83 5.22 -4.81
C PHE A 26 4.55 5.35 -5.64
N PRO A 27 4.34 6.49 -6.32
CA PRO A 27 3.12 6.68 -7.08
C PRO A 27 3.11 5.67 -8.23
N LEU A 28 2.05 4.88 -8.33
CA LEU A 28 1.84 3.97 -9.45
C LEU A 28 1.93 4.73 -10.78
N PRO A 29 2.56 4.15 -11.83
CA PRO A 29 2.65 4.76 -13.15
C PRO A 29 1.30 5.27 -13.67
N LYS A 30 1.30 6.43 -14.33
CA LYS A 30 0.08 6.92 -14.99
C LYS A 30 -0.12 6.12 -16.28
N GLY A 31 -1.36 5.74 -16.58
CA GLY A 31 -1.67 4.97 -17.78
C GLY A 31 -3.14 4.58 -17.87
N GLU A 32 -3.52 4.00 -19.01
CA GLU A 32 -4.82 3.35 -19.20
C GLU A 32 -4.96 2.20 -18.20
N GLY A 33 -6.16 1.98 -17.66
CA GLY A 33 -6.37 0.93 -16.65
C GLY A 33 -5.99 1.30 -15.21
N LEU A 34 -5.18 2.35 -14.94
CA LEU A 34 -4.85 2.78 -13.56
C LEU A 34 -6.11 3.08 -12.72
N LYS A 35 -7.11 3.74 -13.33
CA LYS A 35 -8.38 4.04 -12.65
C LYS A 35 -9.13 2.76 -12.28
N THR A 36 -9.13 1.77 -13.17
CA THR A 36 -9.79 0.48 -12.96
C THR A 36 -9.04 -0.34 -11.91
N LEU A 37 -7.70 -0.39 -11.97
CA LEU A 37 -6.86 -0.98 -10.92
C LEU A 37 -7.18 -0.38 -9.54
N ARG A 38 -7.22 0.94 -9.43
CA ARG A 38 -7.57 1.61 -8.17
C ARG A 38 -8.97 1.25 -7.70
N LYS A 39 -9.96 1.22 -8.59
CA LYS A 39 -11.33 0.88 -8.22
C LYS A 39 -11.47 -0.57 -7.73
N GLU A 40 -10.87 -1.51 -8.43
CA GLU A 40 -11.10 -2.94 -8.19
C GLU A 40 -10.16 -3.51 -7.13
N CYS A 41 -8.88 -3.14 -7.14
CA CYS A 41 -7.87 -3.74 -6.27
C CYS A 41 -7.74 -3.05 -4.90
N THR A 42 -8.38 -1.90 -4.66
CA THR A 42 -8.44 -1.30 -3.30
C THR A 42 -9.65 -1.69 -2.48
N ARG A 43 -10.44 -2.67 -2.94
CA ARG A 43 -11.64 -3.12 -2.23
C ARG A 43 -11.32 -3.88 -0.94
N CYS A 44 -10.12 -4.47 -0.86
CA CYS A 44 -9.71 -5.31 0.26
C CYS A 44 -8.51 -4.74 1.04
N HIS A 45 -7.54 -4.12 0.36
CA HIS A 45 -6.34 -3.54 0.97
C HIS A 45 -5.74 -2.43 0.08
N SER A 46 -4.66 -1.78 0.50
CA SER A 46 -3.99 -0.75 -0.32
C SER A 46 -3.15 -1.36 -1.46
N LEU A 47 -2.79 -0.54 -2.46
CA LEU A 47 -1.94 -0.97 -3.60
C LEU A 47 -0.43 -0.82 -3.34
N MET A 48 -0.03 -0.58 -2.09
CA MET A 48 1.37 -0.30 -1.74
C MET A 48 2.33 -1.43 -2.17
N GLN A 49 1.85 -2.68 -2.19
CA GLN A 49 2.67 -3.82 -2.59
C GLN A 49 2.90 -3.89 -4.10
N ILE A 50 2.05 -3.27 -4.92
CA ILE A 50 2.22 -3.29 -6.39
C ILE A 50 3.42 -2.45 -6.80
N SER A 51 3.64 -1.29 -6.16
CA SER A 51 4.78 -0.43 -6.50
C SER A 51 6.14 -1.06 -6.19
N ASN A 52 6.15 -2.08 -5.32
CA ASN A 52 7.35 -2.80 -4.88
C ASN A 52 7.35 -4.27 -5.36
N ALA A 53 6.39 -4.67 -6.21
CA ALA A 53 6.27 -6.04 -6.65
C ALA A 53 7.37 -6.36 -7.66
N ASP A 54 7.96 -7.55 -7.54
CA ASP A 54 8.69 -8.16 -8.66
C ASP A 54 7.72 -8.27 -9.84
N GLY A 55 8.09 -7.71 -10.98
CA GLY A 55 7.26 -7.73 -12.17
C GLY A 55 7.00 -9.16 -12.68
N ARG A 56 5.87 -9.35 -13.36
CA ARG A 56 5.39 -10.68 -13.76
C ARG A 56 4.94 -10.72 -15.22
N SER A 57 4.90 -11.90 -15.79
CA SER A 57 4.29 -12.10 -17.11
C SER A 57 2.77 -11.94 -17.02
N ARG A 58 2.11 -11.70 -18.17
CA ARG A 58 0.65 -11.54 -18.23
C ARG A 58 -0.13 -12.70 -17.57
N PRO A 59 0.15 -13.99 -17.86
CA PRO A 59 -0.56 -15.10 -17.22
C PRO A 59 -0.33 -15.17 -15.70
N GLU A 60 0.85 -14.78 -15.23
CA GLU A 60 1.16 -14.72 -13.79
C GLU A 60 0.40 -13.56 -13.11
N TRP A 61 0.25 -12.41 -13.77
CA TRP A 61 -0.60 -11.33 -13.29
C TRP A 61 -2.08 -11.73 -13.26
N GLU A 62 -2.57 -12.41 -14.29
CA GLU A 62 -3.94 -12.95 -14.30
C GLU A 62 -4.18 -13.86 -13.10
N LYS A 63 -3.28 -14.83 -12.89
CA LYS A 63 -3.37 -15.73 -11.74
C LYS A 63 -3.34 -14.95 -10.42
N HIS A 64 -2.40 -14.02 -10.28
CA HIS A 64 -2.27 -13.23 -9.05
C HIS A 64 -3.53 -12.44 -8.74
N VAL A 65 -4.13 -11.80 -9.75
CA VAL A 65 -5.36 -11.02 -9.58
C VAL A 65 -6.52 -11.92 -9.14
N VAL A 66 -6.68 -13.11 -9.72
CA VAL A 66 -7.72 -14.09 -9.33
C VAL A 66 -7.48 -14.64 -7.91
N ASP A 67 -6.22 -14.80 -7.49
CA ASP A 67 -5.91 -15.22 -6.12
C ASP A 67 -6.32 -14.14 -5.08
N MET A 68 -6.44 -12.87 -5.49
CA MET A 68 -6.75 -11.75 -4.60
C MET A 68 -8.21 -11.27 -4.65
N THR A 69 -8.91 -11.52 -5.77
CA THR A 69 -10.25 -10.98 -6.00
C THR A 69 -11.06 -11.88 -6.93
N ASP A 70 -12.36 -11.60 -7.06
CA ASP A 70 -13.31 -12.29 -7.94
C ASP A 70 -13.53 -11.56 -9.27
N ILE A 71 -12.56 -10.73 -9.69
CA ILE A 71 -12.70 -9.82 -10.83
C ILE A 71 -12.82 -10.56 -12.17
N GLU A 72 -12.47 -11.85 -12.25
CA GLU A 72 -12.73 -12.69 -13.41
C GLU A 72 -14.23 -12.77 -13.78
N ARG A 73 -15.12 -12.45 -12.83
CA ARG A 73 -16.57 -12.30 -13.08
C ARG A 73 -16.93 -11.00 -13.81
N ARG A 74 -15.97 -10.10 -13.99
CA ARG A 74 -16.06 -8.78 -14.65
C ARG A 74 -14.95 -8.71 -15.73
N PRO A 75 -15.12 -9.40 -16.88
CA PRO A 75 -14.02 -9.69 -17.80
C PRO A 75 -13.36 -8.44 -18.42
N GLU A 76 -14.11 -7.36 -18.64
CA GLU A 76 -13.54 -6.09 -19.09
C GLU A 76 -12.59 -5.49 -18.05
N ALA A 77 -13.02 -5.43 -16.78
CA ALA A 77 -12.21 -4.90 -15.69
C ALA A 77 -10.97 -5.78 -15.44
N MET A 78 -11.13 -7.11 -15.51
CA MET A 78 -10.01 -8.05 -15.45
C MET A 78 -8.97 -7.77 -16.53
N ARG A 79 -9.42 -7.61 -17.78
CA ARG A 79 -8.54 -7.29 -18.90
C ARG A 79 -7.78 -5.98 -18.67
N GLU A 80 -8.47 -4.89 -18.34
CA GLU A 80 -7.84 -3.58 -18.12
C GLU A 80 -6.82 -3.60 -16.98
N VAL A 81 -7.11 -4.32 -15.89
CA VAL A 81 -6.19 -4.47 -14.75
C VAL A 81 -4.95 -5.24 -15.15
N VAL A 82 -5.11 -6.38 -15.81
CA VAL A 82 -4.01 -7.25 -16.23
C VAL A 82 -3.13 -6.56 -17.27
N ASP A 83 -3.74 -5.82 -18.21
CA ASP A 83 -3.00 -5.08 -19.22
C ASP A 83 -2.16 -3.97 -18.59
N TYR A 84 -2.73 -3.18 -17.67
CA TYR A 84 -1.98 -2.16 -16.90
C TYR A 84 -0.82 -2.79 -16.11
N LEU A 85 -1.05 -3.90 -15.41
CA LEU A 85 -0.01 -4.56 -14.62
C LEU A 85 1.10 -5.12 -15.52
N THR A 86 0.76 -5.67 -16.68
CA THR A 86 1.74 -6.21 -17.62
C THR A 86 2.57 -5.10 -18.27
N GLU A 87 1.95 -3.97 -18.63
CA GLU A 87 2.65 -2.83 -19.23
C GLU A 87 3.65 -2.18 -18.27
N HIS A 88 3.25 -2.01 -17.01
CA HIS A 88 4.03 -1.22 -16.05
C HIS A 88 4.89 -2.06 -15.11
N PHE A 89 4.60 -3.35 -14.95
CA PHE A 89 5.33 -4.28 -14.09
C PHE A 89 5.64 -5.60 -14.83
N PRO A 90 6.34 -5.55 -15.99
CA PRO A 90 6.71 -6.74 -16.77
C PRO A 90 7.81 -7.56 -16.07
N PRO A 91 8.11 -8.79 -16.53
CA PRO A 91 9.22 -9.56 -15.99
C PRO A 91 10.54 -8.77 -15.98
N GLY A 92 11.19 -8.70 -14.83
CA GLY A 92 12.44 -7.96 -14.65
C GLY A 92 12.29 -6.46 -14.36
N TYR A 93 11.07 -5.99 -14.06
CA TYR A 93 10.80 -4.66 -13.48
C TYR A 93 11.51 -4.48 -12.13
#